data_AF-A0A2H3B466-F1
#
_entry.id   AF-A0A2H3B466-F1
#
_cell.length_a   1.000
_cell.length_b   1.000
_cell.length_c   1.000
_cell.angle_alpha   90.00
_cell.angle_beta   90.00
_cell.angle_gamma   90.00
#
_symmetry.space_group_name_H-M   'P 1'
#
loop_
_entity.id
_entity.type
_entity.pdbx_description
1 polymer ?
#
loop_
_entity_poly.entity_id
_entity_poly.type
_entity_poly.pdbx_seq_one_letter_code
_entity_poly.pdbx_strand_id
1 'polypeptide(L)'
;MPLSLTPRVQATYLKELVDQTEMLLADARRRKLETVDARWQLSSYSDETLIDNLFSVNTMNSEEFVYLVWKDTQEEVVLQTEGVLVEAHHPPVISTGMDYAGKLNDLVQSIVVVSAPSDDAFSKAVQGIEAIYSFMAQFNTKVNTIGNFKVGNLSAIQGETRLLTPLARVHTDVVDIEHIDTGNVLRNMLTRGTHQYTEDNVISYLKWEPTAEGKMVVSDMNPALLKPGHIVDVGLSFRLIKVPNRVVFQSRLDSCTVMECGGVEALKTIMKQHQNDEDTLPRPPKK
;
A
#
# COMPACT_ATOMS: atom_id res chain seq x y z
N MET A 1 -15.34 -11.42 -12.78
CA MET A 1 -15.13 -12.47 -11.76
C MET A 1 -13.63 -12.54 -11.50
N PRO A 2 -13.15 -12.41 -10.26
CA PRO A 2 -11.74 -12.64 -9.99
C PRO A 2 -11.45 -14.13 -10.21
N LEU A 3 -10.55 -14.45 -11.12
CA LEU A 3 -10.10 -15.81 -11.38
C LEU A 3 -9.35 -16.29 -10.13
N SER A 4 -9.95 -17.24 -9.41
CA SER A 4 -9.31 -18.00 -8.35
C SER A 4 -8.26 -18.93 -8.96
N LEU A 5 -7.08 -18.37 -9.25
CA LEU A 5 -5.92 -19.13 -9.73
C LEU A 5 -5.29 -19.88 -8.55
N THR A 6 -4.74 -21.07 -8.82
CA THR A 6 -4.00 -21.81 -7.78
C THR A 6 -2.78 -21.00 -7.33
N PRO A 7 -2.33 -21.08 -6.05
CA PRO A 7 -1.21 -20.28 -5.54
C PRO A 7 0.09 -20.42 -6.35
N ARG A 8 0.32 -21.60 -6.93
CA ARG A 8 1.51 -21.87 -7.77
C ARG A 8 1.43 -21.15 -9.12
N VAL A 9 0.25 -21.11 -9.71
CA VAL A 9 -0.02 -20.41 -10.96
C VAL A 9 0.07 -18.89 -10.75
N GLN A 10 -0.44 -18.38 -9.61
CA GLN A 10 -0.26 -16.98 -9.21
C GLN A 10 1.21 -16.58 -9.07
N ALA A 11 2.06 -17.45 -8.50
CA ALA A 11 3.48 -17.16 -8.33
C ALA A 11 4.26 -17.08 -9.65
N THR A 12 3.95 -17.94 -10.64
CA THR A 12 4.58 -17.89 -11.97
C THR A 12 4.22 -16.61 -12.71
N TYR A 13 2.94 -16.26 -12.75
CA TYR A 13 2.47 -15.02 -13.38
C TYR A 13 3.10 -13.78 -12.78
N LEU A 14 3.29 -13.78 -11.46
CA LEU A 14 3.86 -12.64 -10.75
C LEU A 14 5.31 -12.41 -11.14
N LYS A 15 6.09 -13.47 -11.27
CA LYS A 15 7.49 -13.36 -11.69
C LYS A 15 7.59 -12.80 -13.11
N GLU A 16 6.82 -13.35 -14.04
CA GLU A 16 6.83 -12.87 -15.43
C GLU A 16 6.35 -11.44 -15.57
N LEU A 17 5.33 -11.04 -14.80
CA LEU A 17 4.84 -9.66 -14.76
C LEU A 17 5.96 -8.72 -14.32
N VAL A 18 6.65 -9.07 -13.24
CA VAL A 18 7.72 -8.26 -12.68
C VAL A 18 8.92 -8.17 -13.64
N ASP A 19 9.32 -9.29 -14.25
CA ASP A 19 10.39 -9.31 -15.24
C ASP A 19 10.03 -8.43 -16.47
N GLN A 20 8.77 -8.44 -16.93
CA GLN A 20 8.31 -7.60 -18.05
C GLN A 20 8.14 -6.12 -17.69
N THR A 21 7.95 -5.80 -16.41
CA THR A 21 7.73 -4.42 -15.93
C THR A 21 8.98 -3.77 -15.36
N GLU A 22 10.09 -4.49 -15.22
CA GLU A 22 11.36 -3.97 -14.69
C GLU A 22 11.85 -2.74 -15.47
N MET A 23 11.83 -2.79 -16.80
CA MET A 23 12.21 -1.65 -17.64
C MET A 23 11.29 -0.45 -17.45
N LEU A 24 9.97 -0.68 -17.38
CA LEU A 24 8.98 0.38 -17.16
C LEU A 24 9.15 1.03 -15.78
N LEU A 25 9.44 0.23 -14.75
CA LEU A 25 9.70 0.71 -13.40
C LEU A 25 10.98 1.55 -13.35
N ALA A 26 12.05 1.10 -14.01
CA ALA A 26 13.30 1.86 -14.12
C ALA A 26 13.09 3.20 -14.82
N ASP A 27 12.33 3.23 -15.92
CA ASP A 27 12.00 4.47 -16.64
C ASP A 27 11.07 5.40 -15.84
N ALA A 28 10.12 4.86 -15.07
CA ALA A 28 9.29 5.64 -14.15
C ALA A 28 10.14 6.30 -13.04
N ARG A 29 11.06 5.54 -12.42
CA ARG A 29 11.99 6.10 -11.41
C ARG A 29 12.92 7.16 -11.98
N ARG A 30 13.42 6.98 -13.21
CA ARG A 30 14.25 8.01 -13.86
C ARG A 30 13.50 9.34 -14.00
N ARG A 31 12.22 9.29 -14.37
CA ARG A 31 11.34 10.47 -14.42
C ARG A 31 11.09 11.08 -13.03
N LYS A 32 11.05 10.26 -11.96
CA LYS A 32 10.87 10.71 -10.57
C LYS A 32 12.09 11.43 -10.01
N LEU A 33 13.28 10.90 -10.28
CA LEU A 33 14.54 11.32 -9.64
C LEU A 33 14.85 12.81 -9.84
N GLU A 34 14.27 13.44 -10.86
CA GLU A 34 14.41 14.88 -11.13
C GLU A 34 13.63 15.77 -10.15
N THR A 35 12.73 15.18 -9.34
CA THR A 35 11.73 15.95 -8.58
C THR A 35 11.65 15.61 -7.09
N VAL A 36 12.19 14.48 -6.64
CA VAL A 36 12.01 14.02 -5.26
C VAL A 36 13.34 13.93 -4.51
N ASP A 37 13.40 14.57 -3.34
CA ASP A 37 14.53 14.51 -2.43
C ASP A 37 14.68 13.08 -1.86
N ALA A 38 15.92 12.57 -1.90
CA ALA A 38 16.29 11.23 -1.43
C ALA A 38 15.90 10.99 0.03
N ARG A 39 15.78 12.04 0.86
CA ARG A 39 15.31 11.91 2.25
C ARG A 39 13.89 11.33 2.35
N TRP A 40 13.08 11.46 1.31
CA TRP A 40 11.71 10.92 1.31
C TRP A 40 11.66 9.48 0.81
N GLN A 41 12.78 8.90 0.34
CA GLN A 41 12.80 7.52 -0.13
C GLN A 41 13.06 6.55 1.02
N LEU A 42 12.19 5.55 1.16
CA LEU A 42 12.31 4.51 2.18
C LEU A 42 13.60 3.69 2.04
N SER A 43 14.09 3.54 0.81
CA SER A 43 15.36 2.88 0.50
C SER A 43 16.60 3.59 1.06
N SER A 44 16.48 4.86 1.46
CA SER A 44 17.56 5.61 2.11
C SER A 44 17.79 5.21 3.57
N TYR A 45 16.86 4.45 4.16
CA TYR A 45 16.85 4.13 5.60
C TYR A 45 17.15 2.66 5.90
N SER A 46 17.85 1.96 4.99
CA SER A 46 18.33 0.59 5.24
C SER A 46 19.45 0.53 6.29
N ASP A 47 20.02 1.67 6.69
CA ASP A 47 21.05 1.80 7.73
C ASP A 47 20.43 2.38 9.01
N GLU A 48 20.46 1.59 10.09
CA GLU A 48 19.92 1.96 11.41
C GLU A 48 20.55 3.25 11.97
N THR A 49 21.81 3.54 11.64
CA THR A 49 22.51 4.73 12.16
C THR A 49 21.89 6.04 11.65
N LEU A 50 21.29 6.04 10.45
CA LEU A 50 20.59 7.21 9.92
C LEU A 50 19.24 7.42 10.60
N ILE A 51 18.53 6.33 10.90
CA ILE A 51 17.25 6.34 11.61
C ILE A 51 17.40 7.00 12.98
N ASP A 52 18.39 6.56 13.76
CA ASP A 52 18.65 7.10 15.10
C ASP A 52 18.97 8.60 15.08
N ASN A 53 19.53 9.12 13.98
CA ASN A 53 19.89 10.53 13.86
C ASN A 53 18.71 11.40 13.42
N LEU A 54 17.82 10.89 12.56
CA LEU A 54 16.78 11.67 11.89
C LEU A 54 15.39 11.53 12.52
N PHE A 55 15.12 10.41 13.18
CA PHE A 55 13.78 10.09 13.66
C PHE A 55 13.67 10.07 15.20
N SER A 56 12.47 10.35 15.68
CA SER A 56 12.04 10.15 17.06
C SER A 56 10.72 9.39 17.06
N VAL A 57 10.29 8.95 18.23
CA VAL A 57 8.91 8.52 18.45
C VAL A 57 8.15 9.57 19.24
N ASN A 58 6.86 9.74 18.94
CA ASN A 58 5.97 10.66 19.65
C ASN A 58 4.58 10.03 19.77
N THR A 59 3.85 10.28 20.86
CA THR A 59 2.48 9.81 21.00
C THR A 59 1.45 10.77 20.43
N MET A 60 1.81 12.03 20.18
CA MET A 60 0.89 13.09 19.71
C MET A 60 -0.41 13.17 20.53
N ASN A 61 -0.30 12.99 21.86
CA ASN A 61 -1.44 12.89 22.79
C ASN A 61 -2.39 11.70 22.56
N SER A 62 -2.01 10.73 21.73
CA SER A 62 -2.73 9.48 21.55
C SER A 62 -2.36 8.46 22.63
N GLU A 63 -3.38 7.84 23.23
CA GLU A 63 -3.18 6.69 24.11
C GLU A 63 -2.95 5.39 23.29
N GLU A 64 -3.50 5.32 22.08
CA GLU A 64 -3.48 4.14 21.21
C GLU A 64 -2.21 4.08 20.36
N PHE A 65 -1.69 5.21 19.90
CA PHE A 65 -0.66 5.25 18.87
C PHE A 65 0.67 5.79 19.39
N VAL A 66 1.76 5.28 18.82
CA VAL A 66 3.10 5.87 18.87
C VAL A 66 3.57 6.02 17.43
N TYR A 67 3.85 7.24 17.02
CA TYR A 67 4.17 7.63 15.65
C TYR A 67 5.68 7.75 15.48
N LEU A 68 6.18 7.37 14.32
CA LEU A 68 7.51 7.77 13.86
C LEU A 68 7.44 9.22 13.38
N VAL A 69 8.29 10.09 13.93
CA VAL A 69 8.30 11.52 13.61
C VAL A 69 9.70 11.99 13.23
N TRP A 70 9.78 13.03 12.39
CA TRP A 70 11.03 13.74 12.14
C TRP A 70 11.49 14.44 13.42
N LYS A 71 12.78 14.33 13.77
CA LYS A 71 13.29 14.97 14.99
C LYS A 71 13.17 16.49 14.97
N ASP A 72 13.42 17.11 13.83
CA ASP A 72 13.47 18.56 13.65
C ASP A 72 12.06 19.19 13.61
N THR A 73 11.13 18.59 12.87
CA THR A 73 9.77 19.15 12.71
C THR A 73 8.73 18.55 13.66
N GLN A 74 8.99 17.36 14.22
CA GLN A 74 8.01 16.56 14.96
C GLN A 74 6.78 16.14 14.15
N GLU A 75 6.81 16.33 12.83
CA GLU A 75 5.77 15.84 11.93
C GLU A 75 5.92 14.34 11.69
N GLU A 76 4.80 13.66 11.42
CA GLU A 76 4.80 12.24 11.08
C GLU A 76 5.65 11.99 9.83
N VAL A 77 6.49 10.95 9.90
CA VAL A 77 7.35 10.58 8.78
C VAL A 77 6.53 9.81 7.75
N VAL A 78 6.47 10.33 6.53
CA VAL A 78 5.94 9.63 5.35
C VAL A 78 7.09 9.36 4.38
N LEU A 79 7.37 8.09 4.12
CA LEU A 79 8.43 7.63 3.22
C LEU A 79 7.85 6.95 1.99
N GLN A 80 8.51 7.15 0.86
CA GLN A 80 8.08 6.69 -0.44
C GLN A 80 8.82 5.42 -0.87
N THR A 81 8.13 4.55 -1.59
CA THR A 81 8.71 3.40 -2.27
C THR A 81 7.95 3.10 -3.54
N GLU A 82 8.65 2.76 -4.62
CA GLU A 82 8.01 2.38 -5.88
C GLU A 82 8.04 0.87 -6.10
N GLY A 83 6.99 0.35 -6.71
CA GLY A 83 6.90 -1.05 -7.11
C GLY A 83 5.73 -1.34 -8.04
N VAL A 84 5.59 -2.61 -8.39
CA VAL A 84 4.47 -3.13 -9.17
C VAL A 84 3.34 -3.49 -8.21
N LEU A 85 2.18 -2.86 -8.39
CA LEU A 85 0.97 -3.16 -7.65
C LEU A 85 0.49 -4.57 -7.98
N VAL A 86 0.27 -5.40 -6.97
CA VAL A 86 -0.21 -6.79 -7.16
C VAL A 86 -1.53 -7.04 -6.45
N GLU A 87 -1.82 -6.26 -5.41
CA GLU A 87 -3.07 -6.30 -4.69
C GLU A 87 -3.47 -4.88 -4.27
N ALA A 88 -4.76 -4.58 -4.39
CA ALA A 88 -5.34 -3.32 -3.98
C ALA A 88 -6.73 -3.62 -3.39
N HIS A 89 -6.91 -3.28 -2.12
CA HIS A 89 -8.17 -3.42 -1.40
C HIS A 89 -8.65 -2.04 -0.97
N HIS A 90 -9.73 -1.56 -1.61
CA HIS A 90 -10.31 -0.25 -1.35
C HIS A 90 -11.80 -0.38 -1.03
N PRO A 91 -12.18 -0.42 0.26
CA PRO A 91 -13.58 -0.42 0.65
C PRO A 91 -14.23 0.97 0.51
N PRO A 92 -15.53 1.05 0.15
CA PRO A 92 -16.36 0.06 -0.50
C PRO A 92 -16.51 0.39 -1.99
N VAL A 93 -15.63 -0.15 -2.84
CA VAL A 93 -16.01 -0.47 -4.21
C VAL A 93 -16.69 -1.85 -4.19
N ILE A 94 -17.87 -1.95 -3.56
CA ILE A 94 -18.74 -3.12 -3.74
C ILE A 94 -20.09 -2.65 -4.25
N SER A 95 -20.28 -2.98 -5.53
CA SER A 95 -21.51 -2.99 -6.28
C SER A 95 -22.66 -3.65 -5.50
N THR A 96 -23.87 -3.13 -5.70
CA THR A 96 -25.17 -3.73 -5.34
C THR A 96 -25.53 -3.74 -3.86
N GLY A 97 -25.91 -2.58 -3.31
CA GLY A 97 -27.04 -2.40 -2.36
C GLY A 97 -27.16 -3.31 -1.12
N MET A 98 -26.13 -4.05 -0.73
CA MET A 98 -26.15 -4.92 0.44
C MET A 98 -25.45 -4.26 1.62
N ASP A 99 -26.04 -4.38 2.80
CA ASP A 99 -25.43 -4.01 4.07
C ASP A 99 -24.12 -4.80 4.29
N TYR A 100 -23.05 -4.11 4.67
CA TYR A 100 -21.82 -4.78 5.11
C TYR A 100 -22.09 -5.58 6.40
N ALA A 101 -21.93 -6.89 6.32
CA ALA A 101 -22.20 -7.82 7.42
C ALA A 101 -21.02 -8.01 8.39
N GLY A 102 -19.83 -7.46 8.07
CA GLY A 102 -18.64 -7.56 8.91
C GLY A 102 -18.59 -6.52 10.04
N LYS A 103 -17.54 -6.56 10.86
CA LYS A 103 -17.28 -5.54 11.88
C LYS A 103 -16.64 -4.32 11.24
N LEU A 104 -17.19 -3.13 11.49
CA LEU A 104 -16.65 -1.87 10.95
C LEU A 104 -15.19 -1.62 11.36
N ASN A 105 -14.78 -2.10 12.53
CA ASN A 105 -13.39 -2.04 13.02
C ASN A 105 -12.39 -2.80 12.13
N ASP A 106 -12.86 -3.79 11.37
CA ASP A 106 -12.03 -4.66 10.55
C ASP A 106 -11.95 -4.13 9.10
N LEU A 107 -12.58 -2.99 8.80
CA LEU A 107 -12.51 -2.36 7.49
C LEU A 107 -11.18 -1.64 7.30
N VAL A 108 -10.40 -2.11 6.34
CA VAL A 108 -9.08 -1.57 5.99
C VAL A 108 -8.98 -1.30 4.49
N GLN A 109 -8.25 -0.26 4.15
CA GLN A 109 -7.75 0.03 2.81
C GLN A 109 -6.30 -0.43 2.76
N SER A 110 -5.92 -1.23 1.77
CA SER A 110 -4.55 -1.72 1.67
C SER A 110 -4.08 -1.82 0.22
N ILE A 111 -2.77 -1.76 0.05
CA ILE A 111 -2.11 -2.09 -1.21
C ILE A 111 -0.91 -2.96 -0.92
N VAL A 112 -0.59 -3.83 -1.87
CA VAL A 112 0.63 -4.64 -1.87
C VAL A 112 1.39 -4.36 -3.15
N VAL A 113 2.66 -4.01 -2.99
CA VAL A 113 3.60 -3.84 -4.09
C VAL A 113 4.74 -4.84 -3.99
N VAL A 114 5.26 -5.24 -5.15
CA VAL A 114 6.44 -6.10 -5.28
C VAL A 114 7.41 -5.47 -6.27
N SER A 115 8.63 -5.98 -6.32
CA SER A 115 9.57 -5.67 -7.39
C SER A 115 10.43 -6.89 -7.75
N ALA A 116 11.27 -6.74 -8.77
CA ALA A 116 12.21 -7.76 -9.20
C ALA A 116 13.21 -8.06 -8.07
N PRO A 117 13.65 -9.32 -7.89
CA PRO A 117 14.68 -9.64 -6.90
C PRO A 117 16.02 -8.91 -7.13
N SER A 118 16.27 -8.44 -8.35
CA SER A 118 17.41 -7.61 -8.75
C SER A 118 17.28 -6.14 -8.35
N ASP A 119 16.10 -5.69 -7.92
CA ASP A 119 15.84 -4.30 -7.58
C ASP A 119 16.44 -3.94 -6.21
N ASP A 120 17.64 -3.35 -6.24
CA ASP A 120 18.38 -2.91 -5.05
C ASP A 120 17.62 -1.84 -4.25
N ALA A 121 16.96 -0.90 -4.93
CA ALA A 121 16.20 0.16 -4.27
C ALA A 121 15.02 -0.42 -3.49
N PHE A 122 14.25 -1.34 -4.10
CA PHE A 122 13.15 -2.00 -3.41
C PHE A 122 13.64 -2.91 -2.28
N SER A 123 14.73 -3.65 -2.49
CA SER A 123 15.35 -4.48 -1.46
C SER A 123 15.81 -3.66 -0.25
N LYS A 124 16.40 -2.48 -0.48
CA LYS A 124 16.75 -1.52 0.57
C LYS A 124 15.53 -0.92 1.25
N ALA A 125 14.44 -0.69 0.53
CA ALA A 125 13.20 -0.22 1.13
C ALA A 125 12.62 -1.27 2.10
N VAL A 126 12.65 -2.56 1.75
CA VAL A 126 12.28 -3.65 2.66
C VAL A 126 13.16 -3.66 3.91
N GLN A 127 14.49 -3.56 3.74
CA GLN A 127 15.43 -3.43 4.87
C GLN A 127 15.17 -2.17 5.69
N GLY A 128 14.77 -1.07 5.07
CA GLY A 128 14.42 0.17 5.76
C GLY A 128 13.20 0.02 6.67
N ILE A 129 12.18 -0.74 6.24
CA ILE A 129 11.05 -1.10 7.12
C ILE A 129 11.54 -1.92 8.32
N GLU A 130 12.43 -2.89 8.10
CA GLU A 130 13.00 -3.70 9.18
C GLU A 130 13.80 -2.85 10.17
N ALA A 131 14.61 -1.91 9.67
CA ALA A 131 15.39 -1.00 10.50
C ALA A 131 14.49 -0.03 11.30
N ILE A 132 13.47 0.54 10.66
CA ILE A 132 12.46 1.39 11.33
C ILE A 132 11.71 0.60 12.40
N TYR A 133 11.32 -0.64 12.09
CA TYR A 133 10.72 -1.54 13.06
C TYR A 133 11.64 -1.77 14.27
N SER A 134 12.90 -2.13 14.03
CA SER A 134 13.89 -2.35 15.09
C SER A 134 14.04 -1.13 15.99
N PHE A 135 14.11 0.06 15.40
CA PHE A 135 14.14 1.33 16.12
C PHE A 135 12.89 1.54 16.98
N MET A 136 11.70 1.45 16.39
CA MET A 136 10.45 1.69 17.13
C MET A 136 10.21 0.64 18.23
N ALA A 137 10.61 -0.61 18.01
CA ALA A 137 10.47 -1.70 18.97
C ALA A 137 11.24 -1.45 20.29
N GLN A 138 12.31 -0.63 20.26
CA GLN A 138 13.04 -0.24 21.47
C GLN A 138 12.17 0.53 22.47
N PHE A 139 11.13 1.22 21.98
CA PHE A 139 10.23 2.03 22.81
C PHE A 139 9.07 1.24 23.41
N ASN A 140 8.90 -0.04 23.04
CA ASN A 140 7.88 -0.89 23.64
C ASN A 140 8.22 -2.39 23.55
N THR A 141 8.41 -3.02 24.71
CA THR A 141 8.81 -4.44 24.80
C THR A 141 7.76 -5.46 24.36
N LYS A 142 6.52 -5.01 24.09
CA LYS A 142 5.41 -5.87 23.67
C LYS A 142 5.10 -5.78 22.17
N VAL A 143 5.99 -5.18 21.39
CA VAL A 143 5.83 -5.08 19.93
C VAL A 143 5.95 -6.48 19.33
N ASN A 144 5.00 -6.82 18.47
CA ASN A 144 5.02 -8.07 17.72
C ASN A 144 6.25 -8.13 16.81
N THR A 145 6.77 -9.34 16.55
CA THR A 145 7.76 -9.54 15.48
C THR A 145 7.11 -9.23 14.14
N ILE A 146 7.77 -8.42 13.32
CA ILE A 146 7.42 -8.35 11.90
C ILE A 146 7.95 -9.61 11.20
N GLY A 147 7.11 -10.21 10.36
CA GLY A 147 7.53 -11.29 9.48
C GLY A 147 7.86 -10.74 8.10
N ASN A 148 8.77 -11.40 7.38
CA ASN A 148 9.07 -11.03 6.00
C ASN A 148 7.83 -11.27 5.16
N PHE A 149 7.17 -10.19 4.73
CA PHE A 149 5.98 -10.27 3.90
C PHE A 149 6.38 -10.58 2.46
N LYS A 150 5.74 -11.61 1.89
CA LYS A 150 6.05 -12.11 0.55
C LYS A 150 4.78 -12.45 -0.20
N VAL A 151 4.80 -12.21 -1.51
CA VAL A 151 3.78 -12.70 -2.44
C VAL A 151 4.45 -13.73 -3.36
N GLY A 152 4.10 -15.00 -3.17
CA GLY A 152 4.85 -16.10 -3.76
C GLY A 152 6.30 -16.12 -3.25
N ASN A 153 7.25 -15.95 -4.17
CA ASN A 153 8.69 -15.91 -3.84
C ASN A 153 9.28 -14.50 -3.80
N LEU A 154 8.48 -13.47 -4.08
CA LEU A 154 8.94 -12.09 -4.13
C LEU A 154 8.76 -11.42 -2.77
N SER A 155 9.74 -10.60 -2.38
CA SER A 155 9.57 -9.67 -1.27
C SER A 155 8.48 -8.67 -1.62
N ALA A 156 7.65 -8.33 -0.63
CA ALA A 156 6.51 -7.46 -0.83
C ALA A 156 6.45 -6.40 0.27
N ILE A 157 5.97 -5.22 -0.08
CA ILE A 157 5.67 -4.14 0.86
C ILE A 157 4.15 -3.96 0.87
N GLN A 158 3.57 -4.02 2.07
CA GLN A 158 2.15 -3.77 2.29
C GLN A 158 1.99 -2.46 3.05
N GLY A 159 1.11 -1.59 2.54
CA GLY A 159 0.58 -0.44 3.28
C GLY A 159 -0.88 -0.69 3.61
N GLU A 160 -1.31 -0.37 4.83
CA GLU A 160 -2.68 -0.55 5.29
C GLU A 160 -3.15 0.61 6.16
N THR A 161 -4.37 1.10 5.90
CA THR A 161 -5.01 2.16 6.68
C THR A 161 -6.43 1.76 7.04
N ARG A 162 -6.82 1.96 8.30
CA ARG A 162 -8.21 1.71 8.72
C ARG A 162 -9.15 2.63 7.96
N LEU A 163 -10.27 2.10 7.47
CA LEU A 163 -11.26 2.89 6.74
C LEU A 163 -12.04 3.83 7.66
N LEU A 164 -12.38 3.40 8.88
CA LEU A 164 -13.22 4.17 9.80
C LEU A 164 -12.66 4.14 11.21
N THR A 165 -12.64 5.29 11.89
CA THR A 165 -12.20 5.42 13.27
C THR A 165 -13.38 5.27 14.24
N PRO A 166 -13.30 4.40 15.27
CA PRO A 166 -14.36 4.31 16.28
C PRO A 166 -14.56 5.65 16.98
N LEU A 167 -15.81 6.05 17.23
CA LEU A 167 -16.13 7.38 17.79
C LEU A 167 -15.38 7.67 19.10
N ALA A 168 -15.23 6.65 19.96
CA ALA A 168 -14.51 6.77 21.23
C ALA A 168 -12.99 6.99 21.08
N ARG A 169 -12.45 6.94 19.86
CA ARG A 169 -11.02 7.03 19.54
C ARG A 169 -10.72 8.15 18.54
N VAL A 170 -11.71 8.97 18.20
CA VAL A 170 -11.52 10.12 17.31
C VAL A 170 -10.70 11.17 18.03
N HIS A 171 -9.57 11.53 17.44
CA HIS A 171 -8.62 12.52 17.95
C HIS A 171 -8.10 13.47 16.85
N THR A 172 -8.57 13.26 15.61
CA THR A 172 -8.27 14.05 14.43
C THR A 172 -9.57 14.56 13.82
N ASP A 173 -9.45 15.51 12.91
CA ASP A 173 -10.61 16.16 12.31
C ASP A 173 -11.44 15.17 11.46
N VAL A 174 -12.75 15.36 11.48
CA VAL A 174 -13.69 14.60 10.66
C VAL A 174 -13.63 15.13 9.23
N VAL A 175 -13.47 14.23 8.28
CA VAL A 175 -13.31 14.58 6.86
C VAL A 175 -14.61 14.31 6.12
N ASP A 176 -14.93 15.20 5.18
CA ASP A 176 -16.08 15.01 4.29
C ASP A 176 -15.86 13.84 3.32
N ILE A 177 -16.83 12.93 3.27
CA ILE A 177 -16.77 11.70 2.48
C ILE A 177 -17.42 11.83 1.10
N GLU A 178 -18.00 12.98 0.74
CA GLU A 178 -18.78 13.12 -0.51
C GLU A 178 -18.01 12.72 -1.77
N HIS A 179 -16.72 13.02 -1.83
CA HIS A 179 -15.87 12.74 -2.98
C HIS A 179 -15.48 11.25 -3.11
N ILE A 180 -15.52 10.49 -2.01
CA ILE A 180 -15.18 9.04 -2.00
C ILE A 180 -16.42 8.13 -1.94
N ASP A 181 -17.57 8.65 -1.52
CA ASP A 181 -18.78 7.87 -1.30
C ASP A 181 -19.86 8.10 -2.36
N THR A 182 -19.50 7.88 -3.63
CA THR A 182 -20.42 8.09 -4.77
C THR A 182 -21.69 7.21 -4.71
N GLY A 183 -21.71 6.19 -3.84
CA GLY A 183 -22.85 5.27 -3.65
C GLY A 183 -23.63 5.45 -2.34
N ASN A 184 -23.32 6.46 -1.51
CA ASN A 184 -23.85 6.62 -0.15
C ASN A 184 -23.62 5.41 0.78
N VAL A 185 -22.65 4.54 0.47
CA VAL A 185 -22.37 3.33 1.24
C VAL A 185 -21.66 3.68 2.54
N LEU A 186 -20.61 4.50 2.48
CA LEU A 186 -19.89 4.96 3.67
C LEU A 186 -20.81 5.82 4.55
N ARG A 187 -21.61 6.71 3.96
CA ARG A 187 -22.61 7.55 4.64
C ARG A 187 -23.61 6.70 5.42
N ASN A 188 -24.11 5.61 4.83
CA ASN A 188 -25.00 4.68 5.52
C ASN A 188 -24.31 3.97 6.69
N MET A 189 -23.03 3.62 6.58
CA MET A 189 -22.25 3.05 7.68
C MET A 189 -22.05 4.05 8.82
N LEU A 190 -21.71 5.30 8.50
CA LEU A 190 -21.44 6.38 9.47
C LEU A 190 -22.70 6.84 10.21
N THR A 191 -23.87 6.78 9.56
CA THR A 191 -25.16 7.17 10.17
C THR A 191 -25.50 6.37 11.43
N ARG A 192 -24.89 5.18 11.61
CA ARG A 192 -25.03 4.37 12.83
C ARG A 192 -24.38 5.01 14.06
N GLY A 193 -23.58 6.07 13.91
CA GLY A 193 -23.04 6.88 15.00
C GLY A 193 -21.97 6.19 15.86
N THR A 194 -21.41 5.08 15.41
CA THR A 194 -20.37 4.33 16.16
C THR A 194 -18.94 4.59 15.67
N HIS A 195 -18.81 5.13 14.46
CA HIS A 195 -17.53 5.39 13.78
C HIS A 195 -17.61 6.71 13.03
N GLN A 196 -16.44 7.27 12.71
CA GLN A 196 -16.27 8.47 11.90
C GLN A 196 -15.18 8.24 10.85
N TYR A 197 -15.26 8.99 9.75
CA TYR A 197 -14.19 9.11 8.78
C TYR A 197 -13.37 10.35 9.13
N THR A 198 -12.09 10.15 9.39
CA THR A 198 -11.17 11.15 9.96
C THR A 198 -9.96 11.34 9.05
N GLU A 199 -9.17 12.38 9.27
CA GLU A 199 -7.91 12.61 8.53
C GLU A 199 -6.99 11.38 8.56
N ASP A 200 -7.04 10.61 9.64
CA ASP A 200 -6.23 9.41 9.80
C ASP A 200 -6.63 8.27 8.83
N ASN A 201 -7.85 8.32 8.30
CA ASN A 201 -8.39 7.35 7.34
C ASN A 201 -8.17 7.75 5.87
N VAL A 202 -7.72 8.98 5.62
CA VAL A 202 -7.56 9.53 4.27
C VAL A 202 -6.32 8.95 3.61
N ILE A 203 -6.46 8.62 2.32
CA ILE A 203 -5.38 8.17 1.46
C ILE A 203 -5.42 9.02 0.19
N SER A 204 -4.28 9.61 -0.17
CA SER A 204 -4.15 10.38 -1.40
C SER A 204 -3.95 9.45 -2.59
N TYR A 205 -4.94 9.35 -3.47
CA TYR A 205 -4.84 8.60 -4.71
C TYR A 205 -4.54 9.54 -5.87
N LEU A 206 -3.38 9.36 -6.46
CA LEU A 206 -2.83 10.27 -7.46
C LEU A 206 -2.43 9.50 -8.72
N LYS A 207 -2.23 10.22 -9.81
CA LYS A 207 -1.67 9.69 -11.05
C LYS A 207 -0.76 10.71 -11.69
N TRP A 208 0.22 10.20 -12.43
CA TRP A 208 1.07 11.00 -13.29
C TRP A 208 0.45 11.13 -14.67
N GLU A 209 0.30 12.36 -15.14
CA GLU A 209 -0.24 12.67 -16.45
C GLU A 209 0.74 13.53 -17.24
N PRO A 210 0.99 13.21 -18.52
CA PRO A 210 1.72 14.11 -19.39
C PRO A 210 0.84 15.31 -19.75
N THR A 211 1.41 16.50 -19.62
CA THR A 211 0.86 17.74 -20.18
C THR A 211 1.00 17.77 -21.71
N ALA A 212 0.36 18.73 -22.37
CA ALA A 212 0.48 18.92 -23.81
C ALA A 212 1.94 19.18 -24.25
N GLU A 213 2.75 19.76 -23.35
CA GLU A 213 4.18 20.04 -23.54
C GLU A 213 5.08 18.84 -23.20
N GLY A 214 4.51 17.68 -22.82
CA GLY A 214 5.24 16.47 -22.45
C GLY A 214 5.84 16.47 -21.04
N LYS A 215 5.57 17.50 -20.24
CA LYS A 215 5.94 17.53 -18.81
C LYS A 215 4.99 16.66 -18.01
N MET A 216 5.51 15.90 -17.04
CA MET A 216 4.68 15.13 -16.11
C MET A 216 4.10 16.05 -15.02
N VAL A 217 2.80 15.92 -14.76
CA VAL A 217 2.09 16.55 -13.63
C VAL A 217 1.38 15.48 -12.81
N VAL A 218 1.16 15.77 -11.52
CA VAL A 218 0.42 14.89 -10.62
C VAL A 218 -1.01 15.42 -10.48
N SER A 219 -2.00 14.55 -10.65
CA SER A 219 -3.42 14.88 -10.50
C SER A 219 -4.14 13.82 -9.68
N ASP A 220 -5.30 14.18 -9.12
CA ASP A 220 -6.14 13.26 -8.37
C ASP A 220 -6.64 12.10 -9.25
N MET A 221 -6.75 10.92 -8.64
CA MET A 221 -7.21 9.71 -9.30
C MET A 221 -8.31 9.03 -8.48
N ASN A 222 -9.32 8.52 -9.18
CA ASN A 222 -10.31 7.64 -8.56
C ASN A 222 -9.64 6.30 -8.16
N PRO A 223 -9.67 5.89 -6.87
CA PRO A 223 -9.06 4.64 -6.41
C PRO A 223 -9.60 3.38 -7.09
N ALA A 224 -10.84 3.40 -7.61
CA ALA A 224 -11.43 2.29 -8.35
C ALA A 224 -10.71 1.99 -9.68
N LEU A 225 -9.83 2.89 -10.14
CA LEU A 225 -9.00 2.69 -11.32
C LEU A 225 -7.71 1.93 -11.03
N LEU A 226 -7.31 1.75 -9.76
CA LEU A 226 -6.14 0.97 -9.39
C LEU A 226 -6.30 -0.51 -9.77
N LYS A 227 -5.27 -1.07 -10.42
CA LYS A 227 -5.29 -2.44 -10.92
C LYS A 227 -3.93 -3.11 -10.72
N PRO A 228 -3.91 -4.42 -10.44
CA PRO A 228 -2.68 -5.21 -10.50
C PRO A 228 -1.95 -5.01 -11.84
N GLY A 229 -0.64 -4.82 -11.77
CA GLY A 229 0.22 -4.48 -12.90
C GLY A 229 0.52 -2.99 -13.05
N HIS A 230 -0.19 -2.08 -12.36
CA HIS A 230 0.22 -0.68 -12.30
C HIS A 230 1.59 -0.55 -11.62
N ILE A 231 2.42 0.35 -12.13
CA ILE A 231 3.62 0.79 -11.44
C ILE A 231 3.22 2.01 -10.60
N VAL A 232 3.44 1.90 -9.30
CA VAL A 232 2.99 2.88 -8.32
C VAL A 232 4.14 3.37 -7.46
N ASP A 233 4.02 4.61 -7.01
CA ASP A 233 4.78 5.21 -5.92
C ASP A 233 3.88 5.30 -4.68
N VAL A 234 4.33 4.68 -3.58
CA VAL A 234 3.54 4.50 -2.36
C VAL A 234 4.16 5.30 -1.23
N GLY A 235 3.37 6.15 -0.59
CA GLY A 235 3.75 6.84 0.64
C GLY A 235 3.28 6.06 1.86
N LEU A 236 4.21 5.75 2.76
CA LEU A 236 3.99 4.97 3.97
C LEU A 236 4.43 5.75 5.20
N SER A 237 3.58 5.79 6.22
CA SER A 237 3.98 6.16 7.58
C SER A 237 4.07 4.94 8.49
N PHE A 238 4.75 5.08 9.64
CA PHE A 238 5.04 3.96 10.53
C PHE A 238 4.58 4.24 11.95
N ARG A 239 3.86 3.28 12.53
CA ARG A 239 3.22 3.44 13.83
C ARG A 239 3.25 2.17 14.65
N LEU A 240 3.28 2.34 15.97
CA LEU A 240 2.93 1.30 16.91
C LEU A 240 1.51 1.51 17.43
N ILE A 241 0.68 0.47 17.34
CA ILE A 241 -0.70 0.45 17.79
C ILE A 241 -0.81 -0.38 19.06
N LYS A 242 -1.20 0.24 20.16
CA LYS A 242 -1.45 -0.45 21.43
C LYS A 242 -2.82 -1.13 21.36
N VAL A 243 -2.82 -2.46 21.43
CA VAL A 243 -4.03 -3.27 21.54
C VAL A 243 -4.00 -4.05 22.85
N PRO A 244 -5.11 -4.65 23.32
CA PRO A 244 -5.09 -5.45 24.53
C PRO A 244 -3.98 -6.52 24.46
N ASN A 245 -3.06 -6.46 25.43
CA ASN A 245 -1.95 -7.41 25.65
C ASN A 245 -0.79 -7.40 24.64
N ARG A 246 -0.80 -6.58 23.59
CA ARG A 246 0.34 -6.48 22.65
C ARG A 246 0.41 -5.12 21.97
N VAL A 247 1.52 -4.85 21.30
CA VAL A 247 1.66 -3.69 20.43
C VAL A 247 1.92 -4.17 19.00
N VAL A 248 1.25 -3.56 18.04
CA VAL A 248 1.32 -3.93 16.62
C VAL A 248 2.09 -2.86 15.88
N PHE A 249 3.19 -3.23 15.21
CA PHE A 249 3.82 -2.37 14.21
C PHE A 249 2.97 -2.36 12.93
N GLN A 250 2.65 -1.19 12.42
CA GLN A 250 1.88 -0.99 11.19
C GLN A 250 2.62 -0.02 10.26
N SER A 251 2.73 -0.43 8.99
CA SER A 251 3.02 0.46 7.87
C SER A 251 1.70 1.01 7.33
N ARG A 252 1.38 2.25 7.68
CA ARG A 252 0.15 2.93 7.25
C ARG A 252 0.29 3.42 5.81
N LEU A 253 -0.78 3.31 5.04
CA LEU A 253 -0.84 3.81 3.67
C LEU A 253 -1.33 5.26 3.64
N ASP A 254 -0.47 6.20 3.25
CA ASP A 254 -0.79 7.63 3.15
C ASP A 254 -1.13 8.07 1.72
N SER A 255 -0.41 7.53 0.74
CA SER A 255 -0.62 7.88 -0.66
C SER A 255 -0.29 6.73 -1.60
N CYS A 256 -0.98 6.70 -2.74
CA CYS A 256 -0.68 5.81 -3.85
C CYS A 256 -0.77 6.60 -5.16
N THR A 257 0.37 6.76 -5.83
CA THR A 257 0.49 7.51 -7.08
C THR A 257 0.77 6.53 -8.23
N VAL A 258 -0.12 6.45 -9.22
CA VAL A 258 0.13 5.66 -10.43
C VAL A 258 1.11 6.40 -11.34
N MET A 259 2.27 5.80 -11.57
CA MET A 259 3.31 6.36 -12.46
C MET A 259 3.20 5.82 -13.89
N GLU A 260 2.82 4.55 -14.04
CA GLU A 260 2.72 3.88 -15.33
C GLU A 260 1.66 2.77 -15.31
N CYS A 261 0.84 2.69 -16.37
CA CYS A 261 -0.23 1.70 -16.49
C CYS A 261 0.16 0.50 -17.37
N GLY A 262 1.28 0.59 -18.11
CA GLY A 262 1.71 -0.42 -19.08
C GLY A 262 1.81 -1.86 -18.55
N GLY A 263 2.10 -2.06 -17.26
CA GLY A 263 2.18 -3.41 -16.68
C GLY A 263 0.83 -4.15 -16.63
N VAL A 264 -0.31 -3.45 -16.75
CA VAL A 264 -1.63 -4.11 -16.88
C VAL A 264 -1.74 -4.88 -18.20
N GLU A 265 -1.16 -4.35 -19.29
CA GLU A 265 -1.17 -5.04 -20.58
C GLU A 265 -0.20 -6.23 -20.60
N ALA A 266 0.94 -6.12 -19.90
CA ALA A 266 1.84 -7.23 -19.66
C ALA A 266 1.11 -8.37 -18.92
N LEU A 267 0.41 -8.05 -17.82
CA LEU A 267 -0.36 -9.03 -17.06
C LEU A 267 -1.46 -9.71 -17.90
N LYS A 268 -2.20 -8.94 -18.73
CA LYS A 268 -3.21 -9.52 -19.62
C LYS A 268 -2.61 -10.48 -20.65
N THR A 269 -1.44 -10.16 -21.19
CA THR A 269 -0.73 -11.00 -22.16
C THR A 269 -0.32 -12.32 -21.54
N ILE A 270 0.30 -12.25 -20.35
CA ILE A 270 0.72 -13.40 -19.56
C ILE A 270 -0.49 -14.31 -19.24
N MET A 271 -1.60 -13.73 -18.75
CA MET A 271 -2.81 -14.50 -18.45
C MET A 271 -3.40 -15.21 -19.68
N LYS A 272 -3.36 -14.57 -20.86
CA LYS A 272 -3.84 -15.19 -22.11
C LYS A 272 -2.95 -16.34 -22.57
N GLN A 273 -1.64 -16.21 -22.45
CA GLN A 273 -0.68 -17.24 -22.85
C GLN A 273 -0.95 -18.54 -22.09
N HIS A 274 -1.07 -18.45 -20.76
CA HIS A 274 -1.31 -19.62 -19.93
C HIS A 274 -2.73 -20.19 -20.02
N GLN A 275 -3.75 -19.38 -20.33
CA GLN A 275 -5.09 -19.90 -20.64
C GLN A 275 -5.07 -20.82 -21.88
N ASN A 276 -4.31 -20.43 -22.91
CA ASN A 276 -4.14 -21.26 -24.10
C ASN A 276 -3.36 -22.54 -23.82
N ASP A 277 -2.38 -22.50 -22.92
CA ASP A 277 -1.60 -23.68 -22.51
C ASP A 277 -2.45 -24.68 -21.70
N GLU A 278 -3.38 -24.22 -20.86
CA GLU A 278 -4.31 -25.10 -20.16
C GLU A 278 -5.33 -25.76 -21.10
N ASP A 279 -5.82 -25.03 -22.11
CA ASP A 279 -6.79 -25.54 -23.10
C ASP A 279 -6.18 -26.56 -24.08
N THR A 280 -4.85 -26.59 -24.23
CA THR A 280 -4.13 -27.56 -25.07
C THR A 280 -3.76 -28.86 -24.35
N LEU A 281 -3.95 -28.94 -23.03
CA LEU A 281 -3.72 -30.19 -22.29
C LEU A 281 -4.80 -31.24 -22.64
N PRO A 282 -4.41 -32.46 -23.04
CA PRO A 282 -5.36 -33.51 -23.40
C PRO A 282 -6.24 -33.83 -22.20
N ARG A 283 -7.57 -33.73 -22.40
CA ARG A 283 -8.54 -34.08 -21.36
C ARG A 283 -8.33 -35.55 -20.95
N PRO A 284 -8.32 -35.85 -19.64
CA PRO A 284 -8.18 -37.23 -19.19
C PRO A 284 -9.29 -38.10 -19.81
N PRO A 285 -8.97 -39.34 -20.21
CA PRO A 285 -9.96 -40.23 -20.80
C PRO A 285 -11.13 -40.42 -19.83
N LYS A 286 -12.35 -40.25 -20.34
CA LYS A 286 -13.57 -40.52 -19.57
C LYS A 286 -13.58 -42.00 -19.17
N LYS A 287 -13.71 -42.26 -17.87
CA LYS A 287 -13.95 -43.62 -17.35
C LYS A 287 -15.37 -44.07 -17.66
#